data_AF-A0A964BVQ6-F1
#
_entry.id   AF-A0A964BVQ6-F1
#
_cell.length_a   1.000
_cell.length_b   1.000
_cell.length_c   1.000
_cell.angle_alpha   90.00
_cell.angle_beta   90.00
_cell.angle_gamma   90.00
#
_symmetry.space_group_name_H-M   'P 1'
#
loop_
_entity.id
_entity.type
_entity.pdbx_description
1 polymer ?
#
loop_
_entity_poly.entity_id
_entity_poly.type
_entity_poly.pdbx_seq_one_letter_code
_entity_poly.pdbx_strand_id
1 'polypeptide(L)'
;MTIVTVIPGIEGALDLETGCINWQGSKFGNGYGRKWIDGKTVLVHRLVLESKIAGFLDSSYFACHTCDNPGCINPEHLVAGSAAENTGQMMGRDRKTPRRKSIPGSGKLSIQQLREIQTKYLSGTAKNHLAKEYGVQHETITKIIQANIPDNFTTVSPRFVGEIQDNGCIIFQGAKDGAGYGRYLTKDGKQATVTRAVLAEKLGCELPTYMDACHTCDTPSCINPEHLWAGTRSQNLLDASQKGRTQGKSHPLSNAKLDWEKVREIRQKLAAGERMKDLAEAYSVNPITIHNIKYHITWKEAGEEVPIPRMGGYLDRKLTFAQAQDVRERIKAGESLAKISRELGVSKNVIYDIKTNATYKGV
;
A
#
# COMPACT_ATOMS: atom_id res chain seq x y z
N MET A 1 -24.27 -7.48 37.70
CA MET A 1 -22.87 -7.04 37.53
C MET A 1 -22.40 -6.53 38.88
N THR A 2 -21.51 -7.27 39.54
CA THR A 2 -21.03 -6.91 40.89
C THR A 2 -19.90 -5.92 40.74
N ILE A 3 -20.11 -4.67 41.16
CA ILE A 3 -19.06 -3.65 41.19
C ILE A 3 -18.31 -3.76 42.51
N VAL A 4 -16.99 -3.79 42.43
CA VAL A 4 -16.09 -3.89 43.57
C VAL A 4 -15.18 -2.67 43.57
N THR A 5 -15.14 -1.97 44.70
CA THR A 5 -14.15 -0.91 44.95
C THR A 5 -12.83 -1.56 45.35
N VAL A 6 -11.79 -1.33 44.55
CA VAL A 6 -10.45 -1.93 44.77
C VAL A 6 -9.61 -1.06 45.69
N ILE A 7 -9.60 0.25 45.42
CA ILE A 7 -9.05 1.31 46.27
C ILE A 7 -9.97 2.53 46.16
N PRO A 8 -9.95 3.50 47.09
CA PRO A 8 -10.85 4.65 47.04
C PRO A 8 -10.83 5.37 45.68
N GLY A 9 -12.01 5.46 45.06
CA GLY A 9 -12.20 6.09 43.75
C GLY A 9 -11.72 5.25 42.54
N ILE A 10 -11.40 3.97 42.74
CA ILE A 10 -11.09 3.00 41.69
C ILE A 10 -11.99 1.77 41.85
N GLU A 11 -12.96 1.64 40.95
CA GLU A 11 -13.97 0.59 40.95
C GLU A 11 -13.94 -0.21 39.65
N GLY A 12 -14.26 -1.50 39.74
CA GLY A 12 -14.36 -2.35 38.58
C GLY A 12 -15.45 -3.40 38.71
N ALA A 13 -15.85 -3.97 37.58
CA ALA A 13 -16.82 -5.05 37.57
C ALA A 13 -16.13 -6.40 37.74
N LEU A 14 -16.55 -7.15 38.75
CA LEU A 14 -16.05 -8.49 39.01
C LEU A 14 -16.60 -9.46 37.96
N ASP A 15 -15.67 -10.13 37.29
CA ASP A 15 -15.91 -11.30 36.45
C ASP A 15 -15.65 -12.56 37.30
N LEU A 16 -16.70 -13.34 37.55
CA LEU A 16 -16.65 -14.53 38.39
C LEU A 16 -15.97 -15.72 37.71
N GLU A 17 -15.87 -15.74 36.38
CA GLU A 17 -15.22 -16.84 35.65
C GLU A 17 -13.70 -16.65 35.66
N THR A 18 -13.24 -15.42 35.41
CA THR A 18 -11.80 -15.12 35.30
C THR A 18 -11.19 -14.61 36.61
N GLY A 19 -12.02 -14.24 37.59
CA GLY A 19 -11.58 -13.52 38.80
C GLY A 19 -11.07 -12.10 38.51
N CYS A 20 -11.18 -11.61 37.27
CA CYS A 20 -10.74 -10.25 36.95
C CYS A 20 -11.71 -9.22 37.52
N ILE A 21 -11.16 -8.11 38.02
CA ILE A 21 -11.94 -6.91 38.33
C ILE A 21 -11.70 -5.93 37.18
N ASN A 22 -12.65 -5.80 36.27
CA ASN A 22 -12.49 -5.04 35.03
C ASN A 22 -12.79 -3.55 35.25
N TRP A 23 -11.81 -2.69 34.97
CA TRP A 23 -11.94 -1.23 35.06
C TRP A 23 -13.13 -0.73 34.23
N GLN A 24 -13.98 0.09 34.85
CA GLN A 24 -15.18 0.66 34.21
C GLN A 24 -14.97 2.08 33.67
N GLY A 25 -13.87 2.75 34.03
CA GLY A 25 -13.55 4.07 33.52
C GLY A 25 -12.87 4.07 32.14
N SER A 26 -12.31 5.22 31.77
CA SER A 26 -11.63 5.39 30.48
C SER A 26 -10.44 4.44 30.30
N LYS A 27 -10.26 3.93 29.07
CA LYS A 27 -9.16 3.06 28.67
C LYS A 27 -8.39 3.67 27.51
N PHE A 28 -7.15 3.24 27.31
CA PHE A 28 -6.40 3.45 26.08
C PHE A 28 -6.86 2.47 24.99
N GLY A 29 -6.51 2.73 23.72
CA GLY A 29 -6.87 1.84 22.59
C GLY A 29 -6.26 0.43 22.67
N ASN A 30 -5.24 0.23 23.51
CA ASN A 30 -4.65 -1.07 23.83
C ASN A 30 -5.28 -1.76 25.06
N GLY A 31 -6.40 -1.24 25.59
CA GLY A 31 -7.18 -1.85 26.66
C GLY A 31 -6.81 -1.44 28.09
N TYR A 32 -5.66 -0.80 28.31
CA TYR A 32 -5.24 -0.40 29.65
C TYR A 32 -6.10 0.72 30.22
N GLY A 33 -6.55 0.55 31.48
CA GLY A 33 -7.28 1.57 32.23
C GLY A 33 -6.43 2.81 32.51
N ARG A 34 -7.03 3.99 32.33
CA ARG A 34 -6.41 5.30 32.58
C ARG A 34 -7.30 6.20 33.42
N LYS A 35 -6.68 7.08 34.21
CA LYS A 35 -7.36 8.11 35.00
C LYS A 35 -6.54 9.41 34.98
N TRP A 36 -7.20 10.54 35.13
CA TRP A 36 -6.56 11.85 35.25
C TRP A 36 -6.42 12.21 36.73
N ILE A 37 -5.20 12.46 37.21
CA ILE A 37 -4.89 12.84 38.59
C ILE A 37 -3.79 13.91 38.55
N ASP A 38 -3.98 15.02 39.26
CA ASP A 38 -3.00 16.12 39.42
C ASP A 38 -2.33 16.58 38.12
N GLY A 39 -3.16 16.79 37.08
CA GLY A 39 -2.72 17.29 35.79
C GLY A 39 -2.01 16.26 34.90
N LYS A 40 -1.99 14.97 35.28
CA LYS A 40 -1.35 13.90 34.52
C LYS A 40 -2.29 12.72 34.30
N THR A 41 -2.11 12.02 33.18
CA THR A 41 -2.76 10.72 32.93
C THR A 41 -1.93 9.62 33.56
N VAL A 42 -2.57 8.80 34.40
CA VAL A 42 -1.95 7.68 35.12
C VAL A 42 -2.61 6.37 34.76
N LEU A 43 -1.83 5.29 34.76
CA LEU A 43 -2.32 3.92 34.52
C LEU A 43 -2.97 3.38 35.78
N VAL A 44 -4.23 2.95 35.68
CA VAL A 44 -5.05 2.56 36.84
C VAL A 44 -4.50 1.32 37.54
N HIS A 45 -4.05 0.32 36.78
CA HIS A 45 -3.47 -0.90 37.34
C HIS A 45 -2.15 -0.62 38.10
N ARG A 46 -1.37 0.39 37.69
CA ARG A 46 -0.16 0.80 38.41
C ARG A 46 -0.51 1.41 39.77
N LEU A 47 -1.51 2.30 39.82
CA LEU A 47 -1.99 2.87 41.09
C LEU A 47 -2.48 1.79 42.06
N VAL A 48 -3.19 0.79 41.54
CA VAL A 48 -3.66 -0.34 42.37
C VAL A 48 -2.47 -1.14 42.92
N LEU A 49 -1.44 -1.40 42.11
CA LEU A 49 -0.26 -2.11 42.60
C LEU A 49 0.54 -1.28 43.62
N GLU A 50 0.75 0.01 43.35
CA GLU A 50 1.41 0.95 44.29
C GLU A 50 0.66 1.01 45.63
N SER A 51 -0.68 1.00 45.59
CA SER A 51 -1.50 0.91 46.79
C SER A 51 -1.41 -0.45 47.48
N LYS A 52 -1.32 -1.56 46.73
CA LYS A 52 -1.16 -2.92 47.26
C LYS A 52 0.14 -3.07 48.05
N ILE A 53 1.22 -2.51 47.53
CA ILE A 53 2.56 -2.59 48.14
C ILE A 53 2.83 -1.46 49.15
N ALA A 54 1.85 -0.58 49.38
CA ALA A 54 1.94 0.58 50.26
C ALA A 54 3.21 1.43 50.00
N GLY A 55 3.55 1.64 48.74
CA GLY A 55 4.82 2.26 48.36
C GLY A 55 4.86 2.79 46.93
N PHE A 56 5.95 3.49 46.62
CA PHE A 56 6.19 4.01 45.27
C PHE A 56 6.88 2.94 44.42
N LEU A 57 6.28 2.61 43.27
CA LEU A 57 6.93 1.76 42.30
C LEU A 57 7.98 2.60 41.56
N ASP A 58 9.25 2.25 41.70
CA ASP A 58 10.31 2.94 40.96
C ASP A 58 10.05 2.90 39.44
N SER A 59 10.52 3.92 38.72
CA SER A 59 10.35 4.04 37.26
C SER A 59 10.86 2.85 36.46
N SER A 60 11.83 2.09 37.00
CA SER A 60 12.40 0.88 36.39
C SER A 60 11.52 -0.37 36.53
N TYR A 61 10.45 -0.32 37.32
CA TYR A 61 9.52 -1.42 37.56
C TYR A 61 8.16 -1.17 36.88
N PHE A 62 7.58 -2.27 36.40
CA PHE A 62 6.27 -2.32 35.74
C PHE A 62 5.26 -3.04 36.62
N ALA A 63 4.01 -2.60 36.55
CA ALA A 63 2.88 -3.32 37.11
C ALA A 63 2.40 -4.35 36.07
N CYS A 64 2.80 -5.60 36.25
CA CYS A 64 2.55 -6.67 35.29
C CYS A 64 1.29 -7.45 35.67
N HIS A 65 0.48 -7.80 34.67
CA HIS A 65 -0.69 -8.65 34.86
C HIS A 65 -0.32 -10.13 34.82
N THR A 66 -0.75 -10.90 35.82
CA THR A 66 -0.68 -12.38 35.79
C THR A 66 -1.85 -12.99 35.01
N CYS A 67 -3.00 -12.31 35.00
CA CYS A 67 -4.22 -12.66 34.26
C CYS A 67 -4.24 -12.17 32.81
N ASP A 68 -3.25 -11.35 32.44
CA ASP A 68 -2.96 -11.12 31.03
C ASP A 68 -4.12 -10.36 30.31
N ASN A 69 -4.94 -9.66 31.10
CA ASN A 69 -6.05 -8.79 30.71
C ASN A 69 -5.69 -7.32 31.05
N PRO A 70 -5.38 -6.46 30.06
CA PRO A 70 -4.94 -5.07 30.29
C PRO A 70 -5.95 -4.19 31.04
N GLY A 71 -7.24 -4.53 30.96
CA GLY A 71 -8.31 -3.81 31.64
C GLY A 71 -8.53 -4.23 33.10
N CYS A 72 -7.84 -5.28 33.56
CA CYS A 72 -7.97 -5.81 34.92
C CYS A 72 -7.25 -4.91 35.94
N ILE A 73 -7.93 -4.67 37.06
CA ILE A 73 -7.45 -3.91 38.21
C ILE A 73 -7.52 -4.75 39.51
N ASN A 74 -7.65 -6.08 39.41
CA ASN A 74 -7.61 -6.94 40.59
C ASN A 74 -6.19 -6.91 41.20
N PRO A 75 -6.02 -6.50 42.48
CA PRO A 75 -4.70 -6.48 43.13
C PRO A 75 -4.00 -7.84 43.12
N GLU A 76 -4.74 -8.94 43.19
CA GLU A 76 -4.15 -10.30 43.15
C GLU A 76 -3.65 -10.71 41.77
N HIS A 77 -4.08 -9.99 40.72
CA HIS A 77 -3.60 -10.21 39.36
C HIS A 77 -2.46 -9.28 38.96
N LEU A 78 -1.93 -8.48 39.89
CA LEU A 78 -0.89 -7.50 39.65
C LEU A 78 0.36 -7.81 40.47
N VAL A 79 1.51 -7.82 39.78
CA VAL A 79 2.83 -8.05 40.39
C VAL A 79 3.81 -7.00 39.88
N ALA A 80 4.77 -6.60 40.72
CA ALA A 80 5.87 -5.77 40.30
C ALA A 80 6.88 -6.62 39.51
N GLY A 81 7.31 -6.16 38.35
CA GLY A 81 8.33 -6.85 37.55
C GLY A 81 9.27 -5.87 36.86
N SER A 82 10.54 -6.24 36.74
CA SER A 82 11.49 -5.52 35.90
C SER A 82 11.19 -5.71 34.41
N ALA A 83 11.72 -4.85 33.54
CA ALA A 83 11.61 -5.03 32.08
C ALA A 83 12.13 -6.41 31.62
N ALA A 84 13.16 -6.93 32.28
CA ALA A 84 13.76 -8.23 31.98
C ALA A 84 12.84 -9.40 32.37
N GLU A 85 12.21 -9.33 33.56
CA GLU A 85 11.27 -10.35 34.04
C GLU A 85 9.95 -10.32 33.27
N ASN A 86 9.45 -9.14 32.92
CA ASN A 86 8.27 -8.98 32.06
C ASN A 86 8.52 -9.57 30.67
N THR A 87 9.72 -9.35 30.11
CA THR A 87 10.12 -9.97 28.83
C THR A 87 10.28 -11.49 28.96
N GLY A 88 10.78 -11.98 30.09
CA GLY A 88 10.90 -13.41 30.40
C GLY A 88 9.56 -14.13 30.51
N GLN A 89 8.59 -13.54 31.24
CA GLN A 89 7.24 -14.11 31.39
C GLN A 89 6.45 -14.08 30.07
N MET A 90 6.66 -13.06 29.24
CA MET A 90 6.11 -13.00 27.88
C MET A 90 6.65 -14.12 26.97
N MET A 91 7.91 -14.56 27.17
CA MET A 91 8.51 -15.67 26.42
C MET A 91 7.94 -17.04 26.82
N GLY A 92 7.47 -17.20 28.06
CA GLY A 92 6.82 -18.44 28.54
C GLY A 92 5.34 -18.56 28.19
N ARG A 93 4.67 -17.46 27.78
CA ARG A 93 3.20 -17.42 27.55
C ARG A 93 2.80 -17.20 26.09
N ASP A 94 3.76 -17.30 25.16
CA ASP A 94 3.56 -17.17 23.70
C ASP A 94 2.86 -15.88 23.23
N ARG A 95 2.90 -14.82 24.06
CA ARG A 95 2.28 -13.51 23.82
C ARG A 95 3.18 -12.50 23.15
N LYS A 96 4.08 -12.95 22.27
CA LYS A 96 4.71 -11.98 21.38
C LYS A 96 3.63 -11.46 20.43
N THR A 97 3.28 -10.17 20.55
CA THR A 97 3.06 -9.39 19.33
C THR A 97 4.25 -9.71 18.45
N PRO A 98 4.07 -10.23 17.21
CA PRO A 98 5.19 -10.57 16.37
C PRO A 98 6.08 -9.33 16.33
N ARG A 99 7.32 -9.44 16.87
CA ARG A 99 8.35 -8.46 16.53
C ARG A 99 8.26 -8.38 15.02
N ARG A 100 8.05 -7.19 14.44
CA ARG A 100 8.18 -6.99 12.99
C ARG A 100 9.43 -7.78 12.62
N LYS A 101 9.27 -8.92 11.95
CA LYS A 101 10.38 -9.79 11.59
C LYS A 101 11.13 -8.98 10.54
N SER A 102 12.02 -8.10 10.99
CA SER A 102 12.91 -7.40 10.10
C SER A 102 13.80 -8.49 9.56
N ILE A 103 13.49 -8.94 8.35
CA ILE A 103 14.30 -9.89 7.62
C ILE A 103 15.73 -9.31 7.62
N PRO A 104 16.72 -9.99 8.21
CA PRO A 104 18.07 -9.45 8.30
C PRO A 104 18.60 -9.10 6.91
N GLY A 105 19.04 -7.86 6.72
CA GLY A 105 19.59 -7.42 5.44
C GLY A 105 18.59 -6.94 4.39
N SER A 106 17.32 -6.67 4.73
CA SER A 106 16.23 -6.22 3.82
C SER A 106 16.44 -4.88 3.09
N GLY A 107 17.65 -4.36 3.04
CA GLY A 107 18.05 -3.22 2.20
C GLY A 107 19.31 -3.48 1.34
N LYS A 108 19.96 -4.64 1.48
CA LYS A 108 21.14 -5.06 0.71
C LYS A 108 20.93 -6.39 -0.03
N LEU A 109 20.17 -7.31 0.56
CA LEU A 109 19.95 -8.66 0.00
C LEU A 109 18.46 -8.92 -0.17
N SER A 110 18.10 -9.54 -1.29
CA SER A 110 16.74 -10.04 -1.54
C SER A 110 16.47 -11.32 -0.74
N ILE A 111 15.20 -11.63 -0.46
CA ILE A 111 14.80 -12.89 0.17
C ILE A 111 15.32 -14.10 -0.61
N GLN A 112 15.40 -14.01 -1.94
CA GLN A 112 16.00 -15.06 -2.77
C GLN A 112 17.48 -15.26 -2.43
N GLN A 113 18.25 -14.18 -2.30
CA GLN A 113 19.66 -14.24 -1.88
C GLN A 113 19.81 -14.78 -0.46
N LEU A 114 18.88 -14.47 0.45
CA LEU A 114 18.90 -15.02 1.81
C LEU A 114 18.71 -16.54 1.82
N ARG A 115 17.75 -17.06 1.04
CA ARG A 115 17.52 -18.50 0.87
C ARG A 115 18.72 -19.18 0.19
N GLU A 116 19.33 -18.52 -0.78
CA GLU A 116 20.53 -19.02 -1.44
C GLU A 116 21.71 -19.12 -0.46
N ILE A 117 21.92 -18.10 0.39
CA ILE A 117 22.94 -18.13 1.45
C ILE A 117 22.70 -19.30 2.42
N GLN A 118 21.45 -19.52 2.85
CA GLN A 118 21.10 -20.65 3.72
C GLN A 118 21.39 -21.99 3.04
N THR A 119 21.03 -22.13 1.76
CA THR A 119 21.27 -23.34 0.97
C THR A 119 22.76 -23.61 0.80
N LYS A 120 23.55 -22.60 0.39
CA LYS A 120 25.01 -22.72 0.22
C LYS A 120 25.70 -23.09 1.54
N TYR A 121 25.28 -22.49 2.65
CA TYR A 121 25.80 -22.85 3.97
C TYR A 121 25.51 -24.31 4.34
N LEU A 122 24.28 -24.79 4.11
CA LEU A 122 23.90 -26.18 4.34
C LEU A 122 24.68 -27.16 3.44
N SER A 123 25.06 -26.74 2.23
CA SER A 123 25.94 -27.51 1.34
C SER A 123 27.44 -27.47 1.71
N GLY A 124 27.80 -26.82 2.82
CA GLY A 124 29.17 -26.82 3.36
C GLY A 124 29.99 -25.57 3.03
N THR A 125 29.43 -24.54 2.40
CA THR A 125 30.15 -23.29 2.14
C THR A 125 30.43 -22.54 3.45
N ALA A 126 31.69 -22.16 3.69
CA ALA A 126 32.09 -21.45 4.90
C ALA A 126 31.50 -20.03 4.95
N LYS A 127 31.13 -19.57 6.17
CA LYS A 127 30.54 -18.23 6.41
C LYS A 127 31.39 -17.07 5.87
N ASN A 128 32.72 -17.19 5.96
CA ASN A 128 33.65 -16.17 5.45
C ASN A 128 33.59 -16.05 3.91
N HIS A 129 33.38 -17.17 3.21
CA HIS A 129 33.23 -17.18 1.76
C HIS A 129 31.90 -16.51 1.37
N LEU A 130 30.81 -16.87 2.04
CA LEU A 130 29.48 -16.26 1.82
C LEU A 130 29.49 -14.75 2.11
N ALA A 131 30.16 -14.33 3.19
CA ALA A 131 30.30 -12.92 3.53
C ALA A 131 31.00 -12.13 2.40
N LYS A 132 32.08 -12.68 1.85
CA LYS A 132 32.83 -12.08 0.74
C LYS A 132 32.02 -12.09 -0.57
N GLU A 133 31.38 -13.20 -0.90
CA GLU A 133 30.58 -13.38 -2.11
C GLU A 133 29.40 -12.39 -2.18
N TYR A 134 28.67 -12.23 -1.08
CA TYR A 134 27.49 -11.36 -1.02
C TYR A 134 27.80 -9.94 -0.53
N GLY A 135 29.07 -9.59 -0.30
CA GLY A 135 29.49 -8.25 0.11
C GLY A 135 28.91 -7.81 1.47
N VAL A 136 28.75 -8.75 2.41
CA VAL A 136 28.20 -8.48 3.74
C VAL A 136 29.16 -8.91 4.84
N GLN A 137 28.99 -8.35 6.04
CA GLN A 137 29.79 -8.73 7.20
C GLN A 137 29.47 -10.15 7.65
N HIS A 138 30.46 -10.84 8.23
CA HIS A 138 30.32 -12.22 8.75
C HIS A 138 29.15 -12.36 9.75
N GLU A 139 28.90 -11.35 10.57
CA GLU A 139 27.78 -11.33 11.51
C GLU A 139 26.41 -11.32 10.80
N THR A 140 26.32 -10.66 9.64
CA THR A 140 25.10 -10.67 8.82
C THR A 140 24.80 -12.09 8.34
N ILE A 141 25.80 -12.83 7.86
CA ILE A 141 25.64 -14.23 7.45
C ILE A 141 25.14 -15.09 8.62
N THR A 142 25.69 -14.89 9.83
CA THR A 142 25.24 -15.62 11.02
C THR A 142 23.77 -15.35 11.34
N LYS A 143 23.34 -14.09 11.28
CA LYS A 143 21.93 -13.71 11.49
C LYS A 143 21.01 -14.31 10.41
N ILE A 144 21.47 -14.38 9.16
CA ILE A 144 20.70 -14.95 8.03
C ILE A 144 20.51 -16.46 8.23
N ILE A 145 21.56 -17.19 8.59
CA ILE A 145 21.50 -18.64 8.85
C ILE A 145 20.51 -18.95 9.99
N GLN A 146 20.45 -18.10 11.01
CA GLN A 146 19.53 -18.26 12.15
C GLN A 146 18.10 -17.75 11.89
N ALA A 147 17.87 -17.06 10.77
CA ALA A 147 16.57 -16.47 10.46
C ALA A 147 15.60 -17.51 9.88
N ASN A 148 14.45 -17.68 10.51
CA ASN A 148 13.33 -18.39 9.91
C ASN A 148 12.58 -17.44 8.96
N ILE A 149 12.83 -17.59 7.65
CA ILE A 149 12.18 -16.82 6.58
C ILE A 149 11.01 -17.65 6.05
N PRO A 150 9.75 -17.21 6.23
CA PRO A 150 8.61 -17.97 5.72
C PRO A 150 8.66 -18.12 4.20
N ASP A 151 8.16 -19.25 3.69
CA ASP A 151 8.17 -19.57 2.25
C ASP A 151 7.33 -18.60 1.43
N ASN A 152 6.25 -18.09 2.02
CA ASN A 152 5.35 -17.13 1.40
C ASN A 152 5.86 -15.68 1.40
N PHE A 153 7.14 -15.41 1.70
CA PHE A 153 7.70 -14.06 1.60
C PHE A 153 8.55 -13.90 0.34
N THR A 154 8.51 -12.73 -0.27
CA THR A 154 9.34 -12.38 -1.43
C THR A 154 9.79 -10.92 -1.42
N THR A 155 10.83 -10.63 -2.19
CA THR A 155 11.35 -9.28 -2.42
C THR A 155 10.96 -8.85 -3.83
N VAL A 156 10.13 -7.82 -3.94
CA VAL A 156 9.71 -7.25 -5.24
C VAL A 156 10.78 -6.32 -5.80
N SER A 157 11.43 -5.59 -4.91
CA SER A 157 12.53 -4.66 -5.16
C SER A 157 13.49 -4.77 -3.99
N PRO A 158 14.80 -4.52 -4.12
CA PRO A 158 15.76 -4.59 -3.00
C PRO A 158 15.34 -3.83 -1.74
N ARG A 159 14.38 -2.89 -1.85
CA ARG A 159 13.84 -2.09 -0.76
C ARG A 159 12.46 -2.55 -0.25
N PHE A 160 11.76 -3.40 -0.99
CA PHE A 160 10.37 -3.74 -0.73
C PHE A 160 10.16 -5.25 -0.60
N VAL A 161 9.83 -5.64 0.62
CA VAL A 161 9.45 -7.00 1.00
C VAL A 161 7.93 -7.09 1.09
N GLY A 162 7.39 -8.19 0.59
CA GLY A 162 5.99 -8.52 0.78
C GLY A 162 5.73 -10.00 0.98
N GLU A 163 4.53 -10.27 1.46
CA GLU A 163 4.01 -11.62 1.71
C GLU A 163 3.06 -12.00 0.57
N ILE A 164 3.35 -13.12 -0.08
CA ILE A 164 2.55 -13.74 -1.13
C ILE A 164 1.28 -14.32 -0.49
N GLN A 165 0.15 -13.96 -1.08
CA GLN A 165 -1.18 -14.49 -0.75
C GLN A 165 -1.62 -15.47 -1.83
N ASP A 166 -2.60 -16.33 -1.53
CA ASP A 166 -3.12 -17.34 -2.46
C ASP A 166 -3.71 -16.73 -3.74
N ASN A 167 -4.21 -15.49 -3.66
CA ASN A 167 -4.73 -14.75 -4.81
C ASN A 167 -3.63 -14.06 -5.67
N GLY A 168 -2.36 -14.39 -5.44
CA GLY A 168 -1.22 -13.81 -6.14
C GLY A 168 -0.85 -12.39 -5.70
N CYS A 169 -1.54 -11.78 -4.73
CA CYS A 169 -1.12 -10.50 -4.18
C CYS A 169 0.18 -10.64 -3.39
N ILE A 170 1.03 -9.62 -3.47
CA ILE A 170 2.22 -9.51 -2.63
C ILE A 170 1.98 -8.34 -1.67
N ILE A 171 1.62 -8.64 -0.42
CA ILE A 171 1.23 -7.65 0.59
C ILE A 171 2.46 -7.02 1.23
N PHE A 172 2.59 -5.71 1.08
CA PHE A 172 3.71 -4.95 1.64
C PHE A 172 3.76 -5.05 3.17
N GLN A 173 4.95 -5.30 3.70
CA GLN A 173 5.18 -5.51 5.14
C GLN A 173 5.76 -4.28 5.85
N GLY A 174 5.98 -3.17 5.11
CA GLY A 174 6.46 -1.91 5.67
C GLY A 174 5.35 -0.98 6.18
N ALA A 175 5.66 0.31 6.28
CA ALA A 175 4.72 1.33 6.74
C ALA A 175 3.58 1.53 5.72
N LYS A 176 2.35 1.68 6.22
CA LYS A 176 1.15 1.93 5.41
C LYS A 176 0.51 3.23 5.90
N ASP A 177 -0.15 3.96 5.00
CA ASP A 177 -0.98 5.10 5.40
C ASP A 177 -2.37 4.66 5.90
N GLY A 178 -3.20 5.63 6.32
CA GLY A 178 -4.56 5.35 6.82
C GLY A 178 -5.51 4.75 5.77
N ALA A 179 -5.19 4.85 4.48
CA ALA A 179 -5.92 4.21 3.40
C ALA A 179 -5.34 2.82 3.02
N GLY A 180 -4.27 2.39 3.71
CA GLY A 180 -3.64 1.08 3.52
C GLY A 180 -2.55 1.04 2.44
N TYR A 181 -2.20 2.16 1.81
CA TYR A 181 -1.14 2.18 0.79
C TYR A 181 0.24 2.14 1.44
N GLY A 182 1.14 1.35 0.86
CA GLY A 182 2.53 1.29 1.31
C GLY A 182 3.25 2.63 1.12
N ARG A 183 3.96 3.08 2.15
CA ARG A 183 4.75 4.31 2.17
C ARG A 183 6.21 4.01 2.49
N TYR A 184 7.11 4.76 1.85
CA TYR A 184 8.54 4.72 2.15
C TYR A 184 9.17 6.12 2.03
N LEU A 185 10.35 6.28 2.63
CA LEU A 185 11.18 7.47 2.49
C LEU A 185 12.17 7.26 1.35
N THR A 186 12.23 8.20 0.41
CA THR A 186 13.24 8.22 -0.64
C THR A 186 14.61 8.58 -0.05
N LYS A 187 15.67 8.39 -0.84
CA LYS A 187 17.04 8.79 -0.44
C LYS A 187 17.12 10.27 -0.10
N ASP A 188 16.31 11.10 -0.75
CA ASP A 188 16.25 12.55 -0.55
C ASP A 188 15.31 12.95 0.60
N GLY A 189 14.87 11.99 1.43
CA GLY A 189 14.04 12.23 2.60
C GLY A 189 12.56 12.54 2.28
N LYS A 190 12.13 12.42 1.03
CA LYS A 190 10.73 12.66 0.64
C LYS A 190 9.90 11.40 0.87
N GLN A 191 8.65 11.56 1.33
CA GLN A 191 7.74 10.42 1.40
C GLN A 191 7.15 10.09 0.02
N ALA A 192 7.17 8.82 -0.35
CA ALA A 192 6.61 8.32 -1.60
C ALA A 192 5.77 7.05 -1.37
N THR A 193 4.90 6.74 -2.33
CA THR A 193 4.10 5.51 -2.36
C THR A 193 4.92 4.36 -2.94
N VAL A 194 4.88 3.20 -2.28
CA VAL A 194 5.64 2.00 -2.71
C VAL A 194 5.16 1.49 -4.07
N THR A 195 3.84 1.48 -4.31
CA THR A 195 3.25 1.00 -5.58
C THR A 195 3.74 1.79 -6.79
N ARG A 196 3.84 3.11 -6.67
CA ARG A 196 4.42 3.97 -7.71
C ARG A 196 5.88 3.64 -7.96
N ALA A 197 6.67 3.41 -6.92
CA ALA A 197 8.08 3.07 -7.06
C ALA A 197 8.27 1.70 -7.73
N VAL A 198 7.47 0.71 -7.33
CA VAL A 198 7.46 -0.63 -7.95
C VAL A 198 7.06 -0.56 -9.42
N LEU A 199 6.01 0.21 -9.75
CA LEU A 199 5.60 0.38 -11.14
C LEU A 199 6.65 1.14 -11.97
N ALA A 200 7.32 2.14 -11.39
CA ALA A 200 8.42 2.85 -12.05
C ALA A 200 9.58 1.90 -12.38
N GLU A 201 9.94 1.03 -11.42
CA GLU A 201 10.98 0.02 -11.58
C GLU A 201 10.59 -1.01 -12.66
N LYS A 202 9.33 -1.48 -12.65
CA LYS A 202 8.80 -2.39 -13.68
C LYS A 202 8.89 -1.79 -15.09
N LEU A 203 8.54 -0.51 -15.23
CA LEU A 203 8.52 0.18 -16.52
C LEU A 203 9.90 0.71 -16.93
N GLY A 204 10.88 0.67 -16.03
CA GLY A 204 12.21 1.24 -16.26
C GLY A 204 12.22 2.76 -16.44
N CYS A 205 11.17 3.46 -15.97
CA CYS A 205 11.04 4.91 -16.15
C CYS A 205 10.30 5.58 -14.98
N GLU A 206 10.57 6.87 -14.77
CA GLU A 206 9.80 7.64 -13.81
C GLU A 206 8.36 7.82 -14.29
N LEU A 207 7.39 7.49 -13.44
CA LEU A 207 6.01 7.82 -13.76
C LEU A 207 5.83 9.34 -13.75
N PRO A 208 5.17 9.93 -14.77
CA PRO A 208 4.75 11.32 -14.74
C PRO A 208 3.80 11.60 -13.57
N THR A 209 3.85 12.80 -12.99
CA THR A 209 3.06 13.18 -11.80
C THR A 209 1.55 13.05 -11.97
N TYR A 210 1.05 13.10 -13.21
CA TYR A 210 -0.37 12.96 -13.55
C TYR A 210 -0.84 11.51 -13.76
N MET A 211 0.07 10.54 -13.73
CA MET A 211 -0.26 9.11 -13.78
C MET A 211 -0.29 8.52 -12.37
N ASP A 212 -1.28 7.69 -12.09
CA ASP A 212 -1.40 6.89 -10.88
C ASP A 212 -0.95 5.44 -11.14
N ALA A 213 -0.41 4.80 -10.10
CA ALA A 213 -0.19 3.35 -10.10
C ALA A 213 -1.49 2.68 -9.64
N CYS A 214 -2.23 2.15 -10.60
CA CYS A 214 -3.56 1.59 -10.38
C CYS A 214 -3.46 0.08 -10.13
N HIS A 215 -4.31 -0.44 -9.25
CA HIS A 215 -4.36 -1.87 -8.94
C HIS A 215 -5.38 -2.59 -9.82
N THR A 216 -5.02 -3.76 -10.35
CA THR A 216 -6.02 -4.69 -10.89
C THR A 216 -6.73 -5.47 -9.78
N CYS A 217 -6.02 -5.76 -8.68
CA CYS A 217 -6.46 -6.56 -7.52
C CYS A 217 -7.13 -5.76 -6.39
N ASP A 218 -7.21 -4.43 -6.52
CA ASP A 218 -7.88 -3.50 -5.58
C ASP A 218 -7.43 -3.57 -4.12
N THR A 219 -6.25 -4.14 -3.87
CA THR A 219 -5.66 -4.24 -2.55
C THR A 219 -4.58 -3.16 -2.38
N PRO A 220 -4.81 -2.07 -1.61
CA PRO A 220 -3.91 -0.91 -1.55
C PRO A 220 -2.48 -1.23 -1.13
N SER A 221 -2.32 -2.25 -0.29
CA SER A 221 -1.02 -2.71 0.20
C SER A 221 -0.32 -3.72 -0.72
N CYS A 222 -0.97 -4.13 -1.82
CA CYS A 222 -0.37 -5.02 -2.79
C CYS A 222 0.71 -4.29 -3.60
N ILE A 223 1.89 -4.91 -3.68
CA ILE A 223 3.06 -4.45 -4.41
C ILE A 223 3.47 -5.42 -5.50
N ASN A 224 2.60 -6.35 -5.92
CA ASN A 224 2.89 -7.23 -7.04
C ASN A 224 2.98 -6.38 -8.33
N PRO A 225 4.13 -6.33 -9.04
CA PRO A 225 4.27 -5.58 -10.29
C PRO A 225 3.24 -5.98 -11.36
N GLU A 226 2.81 -7.24 -11.40
CA GLU A 226 1.79 -7.72 -12.33
C GLU A 226 0.38 -7.27 -11.99
N HIS A 227 0.15 -6.80 -10.76
CA HIS A 227 -1.13 -6.22 -10.34
C HIS A 227 -1.16 -4.69 -10.46
N LEU A 228 -0.11 -4.07 -11.00
CA LEU A 228 0.02 -2.62 -11.14
C LEU A 228 0.06 -2.21 -12.61
N TRP A 229 -0.67 -1.14 -12.94
CA TRP A 229 -0.65 -0.52 -14.26
C TRP A 229 -0.66 1.02 -14.17
N ALA A 230 -0.11 1.68 -15.18
CA ALA A 230 -0.07 3.13 -15.24
C ALA A 230 -1.39 3.67 -15.82
N GLY A 231 -2.16 4.35 -14.99
CA GLY A 231 -3.45 4.92 -15.37
C GLY A 231 -3.53 6.41 -15.08
N THR A 232 -4.29 7.15 -15.88
CA THR A 232 -4.68 8.51 -15.49
C THR A 232 -5.66 8.46 -14.33
N ARG A 233 -5.75 9.56 -13.55
CA ARG A 233 -6.74 9.68 -12.47
C ARG A 233 -8.17 9.34 -12.93
N SER A 234 -8.54 9.76 -14.14
CA SER A 234 -9.85 9.46 -14.72
C SER A 234 -10.05 7.97 -14.99
N GLN A 235 -9.03 7.26 -15.47
CA GLN A 235 -9.10 5.81 -15.68
C GLN A 235 -9.15 5.05 -14.35
N ASN A 236 -8.40 5.50 -13.34
CA ASN A 236 -8.45 4.91 -11.99
C ASN A 236 -9.84 5.06 -11.35
N LEU A 237 -10.44 6.26 -11.47
CA LEU A 237 -11.81 6.51 -11.00
C LEU A 237 -12.84 5.68 -11.76
N LEU A 238 -12.66 5.50 -13.07
CA LEU A 238 -13.53 4.64 -13.89
C LEU A 238 -13.43 3.17 -13.45
N ASP A 239 -12.22 2.65 -13.25
CA ASP A 239 -11.99 1.29 -12.72
C ASP A 239 -12.66 1.11 -11.35
N ALA A 240 -12.45 2.05 -10.43
CA ALA A 240 -13.10 2.03 -9.11
C ALA A 240 -14.63 2.07 -9.22
N SER A 241 -15.18 2.84 -10.16
CA SER A 241 -16.62 2.89 -10.42
C SER A 241 -17.16 1.59 -11.01
N GLN A 242 -16.46 0.99 -11.98
CA GLN A 242 -16.85 -0.28 -12.59
C GLN A 242 -16.89 -1.41 -11.55
N LYS A 243 -15.97 -1.35 -10.58
CA LYS A 243 -15.89 -2.30 -9.47
C LYS A 243 -16.79 -1.95 -8.29
N GLY A 244 -17.69 -0.96 -8.44
CA GLY A 244 -18.65 -0.59 -7.40
C GLY A 244 -18.03 -0.04 -6.11
N ARG A 245 -16.76 0.39 -6.13
CA ARG A 245 -16.03 0.88 -4.95
C ARG A 245 -16.27 2.36 -4.66
N THR A 246 -17.08 3.04 -5.45
CA THR A 246 -17.50 4.42 -5.25
C THR A 246 -18.76 4.48 -4.38
N GLN A 247 -18.66 5.03 -3.18
CA GLN A 247 -19.79 5.22 -2.26
C GLN A 247 -20.85 6.16 -2.88
N GLY A 248 -22.04 5.62 -3.16
CA GLY A 248 -23.31 6.38 -3.14
C GLY A 248 -23.62 7.31 -4.31
N LYS A 249 -22.91 7.25 -5.44
CA LYS A 249 -23.25 8.02 -6.65
C LYS A 249 -22.90 7.19 -7.88
N SER A 250 -23.91 6.75 -8.62
CA SER A 250 -23.74 6.13 -9.94
C SER A 250 -22.79 7.01 -10.76
N HIS A 251 -21.60 6.52 -11.08
CA HIS A 251 -20.53 7.23 -11.80
C HIS A 251 -19.82 8.37 -10.99
N PRO A 252 -18.46 8.40 -10.93
CA PRO A 252 -17.65 9.43 -10.24
C PRO A 252 -17.73 10.84 -10.88
N LEU A 253 -18.71 11.08 -11.75
CA LEU A 253 -19.02 12.37 -12.37
C LEU A 253 -20.49 12.81 -12.14
N SER A 254 -21.30 12.09 -11.34
CA SER A 254 -22.73 12.39 -11.16
C SER A 254 -23.05 13.49 -10.15
N ASN A 255 -22.30 14.58 -10.20
CA ASN A 255 -22.82 15.87 -9.73
C ASN A 255 -23.59 16.56 -10.89
N ALA A 256 -24.76 15.98 -11.20
CA ALA A 256 -25.98 16.60 -11.71
C ALA A 256 -25.93 17.63 -12.88
N LYS A 257 -25.70 17.16 -14.13
CA LYS A 257 -26.14 17.86 -15.37
C LYS A 257 -26.60 16.92 -16.49
N LEU A 258 -26.07 15.70 -16.53
CA LEU A 258 -26.31 14.70 -17.57
C LEU A 258 -26.81 13.39 -16.97
N ASP A 259 -27.72 12.73 -17.69
CA ASP A 259 -28.27 11.40 -17.47
C ASP A 259 -28.12 10.56 -18.75
N TRP A 260 -28.53 9.29 -18.72
CA TRP A 260 -28.40 8.38 -19.86
C TRP A 260 -29.20 8.80 -21.10
N GLU A 261 -30.32 9.49 -20.90
CA GLU A 261 -31.15 9.99 -21.99
C GLU A 261 -30.43 11.13 -22.72
N LYS A 262 -29.93 12.13 -21.97
CA LYS A 262 -29.14 13.24 -22.52
C LYS A 262 -27.85 12.78 -23.17
N VAL A 263 -27.21 11.74 -22.64
CA VAL A 263 -25.98 11.18 -23.22
C VAL A 263 -26.26 10.55 -24.58
N ARG A 264 -27.36 9.80 -24.71
CA ARG A 264 -27.79 9.23 -26.00
C ARG A 264 -28.16 10.34 -26.98
N GLU A 265 -28.82 11.40 -26.53
CA GLU A 265 -29.13 12.58 -27.34
C GLU A 265 -27.85 13.29 -27.83
N ILE A 266 -26.87 13.52 -26.95
CA ILE A 266 -25.58 14.12 -27.31
C ILE A 266 -24.88 13.29 -28.40
N ARG A 267 -24.92 11.95 -28.31
CA ARG A 267 -24.34 11.07 -29.35
C ARG A 267 -25.04 11.19 -30.69
N GLN A 268 -26.37 11.23 -30.69
CA GLN A 268 -27.15 11.41 -31.91
C GLN A 268 -26.83 12.75 -32.58
N LYS A 269 -26.78 13.84 -31.80
CA LYS A 269 -26.43 15.18 -32.29
C LYS A 269 -25.00 15.25 -32.86
N LEU A 270 -24.04 14.60 -32.19
CA LEU A 270 -22.67 14.48 -32.71
C LEU A 270 -22.59 13.67 -34.01
N ALA A 271 -23.38 12.59 -34.14
CA ALA A 271 -23.46 11.79 -35.36
C ALA A 271 -24.10 12.56 -36.52
N ALA A 272 -25.04 13.46 -36.21
CA ALA A 272 -25.64 14.41 -37.15
C ALA A 272 -24.71 15.57 -37.56
N GLY A 273 -23.49 15.63 -37.01
CA GLY A 273 -22.46 16.61 -37.38
C GLY A 273 -22.41 17.87 -36.52
N GLU A 274 -23.16 17.94 -35.41
CA GLU A 274 -23.06 19.06 -34.48
C GLU A 274 -21.67 19.17 -33.84
N ARG A 275 -21.24 20.41 -33.57
CA ARG A 275 -19.91 20.67 -33.04
C ARG A 275 -19.88 20.42 -31.54
N MET A 276 -18.83 19.76 -31.06
CA MET A 276 -18.64 19.45 -29.64
C MET A 276 -18.66 20.70 -28.74
N LYS A 277 -18.19 21.85 -29.25
CA LYS A 277 -18.18 23.12 -28.51
C LYS A 277 -19.60 23.61 -28.23
N ASP A 278 -20.47 23.55 -29.23
CA ASP A 278 -21.84 24.06 -29.17
C ASP A 278 -22.69 23.17 -28.23
N LEU A 279 -22.47 21.85 -28.29
CA LEU A 279 -23.05 20.89 -27.35
C LEU A 279 -22.54 21.08 -25.91
N ALA A 280 -21.27 21.44 -25.72
CA ALA A 280 -20.74 21.68 -24.38
C ALA A 280 -21.43 22.88 -23.72
N GLU A 281 -21.67 23.94 -24.50
CA GLU A 281 -22.39 25.13 -24.07
C GLU A 281 -23.87 24.84 -23.81
N ALA A 282 -24.56 24.17 -24.75
CA ALA A 282 -25.97 23.82 -24.64
C ALA A 282 -26.29 22.98 -23.39
N TYR A 283 -25.43 22.02 -23.06
CA TYR A 283 -25.58 21.18 -21.86
C TYR A 283 -24.86 21.73 -20.63
N SER A 284 -24.24 22.92 -20.74
CA SER A 284 -23.47 23.56 -19.67
C SER A 284 -22.41 22.64 -19.04
N VAL A 285 -21.74 21.85 -19.86
CA VAL A 285 -20.66 20.94 -19.45
C VAL A 285 -19.33 21.36 -20.04
N ASN A 286 -18.23 20.92 -19.43
CA ASN A 286 -16.91 21.18 -20.00
C ASN A 286 -16.77 20.45 -21.37
N PRO A 287 -16.17 21.04 -22.41
CA PRO A 287 -15.95 20.38 -23.71
C PRO A 287 -15.30 18.99 -23.64
N ILE A 288 -14.44 18.74 -22.64
CA ILE A 288 -13.86 17.40 -22.40
C ILE A 288 -14.94 16.34 -22.08
N THR A 289 -16.08 16.75 -21.52
CA THR A 289 -17.22 15.89 -21.18
C THR A 289 -17.89 15.39 -22.45
N ILE A 290 -18.14 16.28 -23.42
CA ILE A 290 -18.73 15.92 -24.72
C ILE A 290 -17.78 15.01 -25.50
N HIS A 291 -16.48 15.31 -25.47
CA HIS A 291 -15.45 14.43 -26.02
C HIS A 291 -15.54 13.01 -25.41
N ASN A 292 -15.59 12.92 -24.08
CA ASN A 292 -15.64 11.63 -23.40
C ASN A 292 -16.94 10.86 -23.66
N ILE A 293 -18.06 11.56 -23.85
CA ILE A 293 -19.34 10.96 -24.27
C ILE A 293 -19.24 10.39 -25.69
N LYS A 294 -18.68 11.17 -26.62
CA LYS A 294 -18.49 10.79 -28.04
C LYS A 294 -17.73 9.47 -28.17
N TYR A 295 -16.68 9.31 -27.38
CA TYR A 295 -15.77 8.16 -27.46
C TYR A 295 -16.05 7.07 -26.40
N HIS A 296 -17.23 7.09 -25.76
CA HIS A 296 -17.64 6.07 -24.78
C HIS A 296 -16.68 5.92 -23.58
N ILE A 297 -15.94 6.98 -23.23
CA ILE A 297 -14.93 6.97 -22.17
C ILE A 297 -15.57 6.96 -20.78
N THR A 298 -16.65 7.72 -20.58
CA THR A 298 -17.34 7.82 -19.28
C THR A 298 -18.70 7.10 -19.29
N TRP A 299 -19.54 7.32 -20.30
CA TRP A 299 -20.90 6.76 -20.37
C TRP A 299 -20.96 5.50 -21.22
N LYS A 300 -20.68 4.33 -20.64
CA LYS A 300 -20.53 3.07 -21.37
C LYS A 300 -21.68 2.09 -21.12
N GLU A 301 -22.26 1.51 -22.17
CA GLU A 301 -23.26 0.44 -22.01
C GLU A 301 -22.58 -0.91 -21.70
N ALA A 302 -23.27 -1.79 -20.99
CA ALA A 302 -22.73 -3.08 -20.59
C ALA A 302 -22.41 -3.93 -21.83
N GLY A 303 -21.15 -4.38 -21.96
CA GLY A 303 -20.70 -5.20 -23.09
C GLY A 303 -20.04 -4.45 -24.25
N GLU A 304 -20.04 -3.12 -24.28
CA GLU A 304 -19.29 -2.38 -25.30
C GLU A 304 -17.76 -2.47 -25.04
N GLU A 305 -16.90 -2.45 -26.06
CA GLU A 305 -15.47 -2.22 -25.87
C GLU A 305 -15.20 -0.71 -25.89
N VAL A 306 -14.45 -0.18 -24.91
CA VAL A 306 -14.08 1.24 -24.92
C VAL A 306 -12.83 1.40 -25.78
N PRO A 307 -12.84 2.27 -26.81
CA PRO A 307 -11.60 2.69 -27.44
C PRO A 307 -10.74 3.36 -26.38
N ILE A 308 -9.60 2.76 -26.03
CA ILE A 308 -8.67 3.31 -25.03
C ILE A 308 -8.35 4.77 -25.43
N PRO A 309 -8.68 5.77 -24.59
CA PRO A 309 -8.33 7.15 -24.88
C PRO A 309 -6.81 7.25 -25.03
N ARG A 310 -6.36 7.70 -26.20
CA ARG A 310 -4.94 7.97 -26.49
C ARG A 310 -4.41 8.96 -25.44
N MET A 311 -3.45 8.52 -24.64
CA MET A 311 -2.92 9.29 -23.50
C MET A 311 -2.27 10.61 -23.95
N GLY A 312 -2.69 11.71 -23.31
CA GLY A 312 -2.06 13.04 -23.38
C GLY A 312 -2.75 14.01 -24.35
N GLY A 313 -3.07 15.20 -23.87
CA GLY A 313 -3.80 16.25 -24.58
C GLY A 313 -3.30 16.61 -25.99
N TYR A 314 -4.22 17.20 -26.77
CA TYR A 314 -4.26 17.31 -28.24
C TYR A 314 -4.19 15.95 -28.96
N LEU A 315 -5.39 15.42 -29.17
CA LEU A 315 -5.70 14.23 -29.94
C LEU A 315 -5.22 14.38 -31.39
N ASP A 316 -4.19 13.61 -31.76
CA ASP A 316 -4.11 12.88 -33.04
C ASP A 316 -2.87 11.96 -33.13
N ARG A 317 -2.53 11.28 -32.03
CA ARG A 317 -1.41 10.33 -32.03
C ARG A 317 -1.82 9.00 -32.64
N LYS A 318 -1.37 8.72 -33.86
CA LYS A 318 -1.78 7.55 -34.67
C LYS A 318 -1.30 6.17 -34.16
N LEU A 319 -0.40 6.12 -33.16
CA LEU A 319 0.22 4.88 -32.65
C LEU A 319 0.04 4.73 -31.13
N THR A 320 0.06 3.50 -30.62
CA THR A 320 0.13 3.18 -29.19
C THR A 320 1.54 3.41 -28.63
N PHE A 321 1.71 3.42 -27.30
CA PHE A 321 3.05 3.57 -26.68
C PHE A 321 3.95 2.36 -26.97
N ALA A 322 3.40 1.14 -26.94
CA ALA A 322 4.13 -0.07 -27.31
C ALA A 322 4.58 -0.03 -28.78
N GLN A 323 3.72 0.43 -29.69
CA GLN A 323 4.09 0.64 -31.10
C GLN A 323 5.15 1.75 -31.26
N ALA A 324 5.11 2.81 -30.45
CA ALA A 324 6.14 3.84 -30.47
C ALA A 324 7.49 3.34 -29.92
N GLN A 325 7.49 2.41 -28.96
CA GLN A 325 8.69 1.71 -28.49
C GLN A 325 9.25 0.77 -29.58
N ASP A 326 8.41 -0.04 -30.21
CA ASP A 326 8.78 -0.87 -31.35
C ASP A 326 9.40 -0.02 -32.48
N VAL A 327 8.79 1.12 -32.81
CA VAL A 327 9.36 2.08 -33.78
C VAL A 327 10.78 2.52 -33.39
N ARG A 328 11.06 2.79 -32.12
CA ARG A 328 12.42 3.17 -31.66
C ARG A 328 13.41 2.02 -31.78
N GLU A 329 13.00 0.80 -31.44
CA GLU A 329 13.83 -0.40 -31.57
C GLU A 329 14.17 -0.69 -33.03
N ARG A 330 13.17 -0.58 -33.92
CA ARG A 330 13.34 -0.73 -35.37
C ARG A 330 14.27 0.33 -35.97
N ILE A 331 14.15 1.59 -35.53
CA ILE A 331 15.09 2.66 -35.91
C ILE A 331 16.51 2.36 -35.42
N LYS A 332 16.65 1.87 -34.18
CA LYS A 332 17.95 1.48 -33.59
C LYS A 332 18.58 0.30 -34.33
N ALA A 333 17.76 -0.63 -34.83
CA ALA A 333 18.17 -1.73 -35.69
C ALA A 333 18.53 -1.31 -37.13
N GLY A 334 18.50 -0.01 -37.44
CA GLY A 334 18.92 0.54 -38.73
C GLY A 334 17.83 0.56 -39.79
N GLU A 335 16.57 0.30 -39.43
CA GLU A 335 15.47 0.29 -40.38
C GLU A 335 15.06 1.70 -40.83
N SER A 336 14.77 1.85 -42.12
CA SER A 336 14.44 3.17 -42.68
C SER A 336 13.11 3.72 -42.17
N LEU A 337 13.08 5.01 -41.82
CA LEU A 337 11.88 5.74 -41.40
C LEU A 337 10.73 5.61 -42.42
N ALA A 338 11.07 5.54 -43.71
CA ALA A 338 10.09 5.41 -44.80
C ALA A 338 9.40 4.04 -44.83
N LYS A 339 10.12 2.97 -44.46
CA LYS A 339 9.55 1.62 -44.36
C LYS A 339 8.60 1.51 -43.18
N ILE A 340 9.03 1.95 -42.01
CA ILE A 340 8.24 1.98 -40.77
C ILE A 340 6.96 2.81 -40.96
N SER A 341 7.07 3.99 -41.59
CA SER A 341 5.93 4.87 -41.91
C SER A 341 4.88 4.19 -42.79
N ARG A 342 5.31 3.43 -43.80
CA ARG A 342 4.41 2.73 -44.74
C ARG A 342 3.67 1.57 -44.07
N GLU A 343 4.38 0.76 -43.29
CA GLU A 343 3.80 -0.39 -42.61
C GLU A 343 2.79 0.01 -41.54
N LEU A 344 3.08 1.08 -40.79
CA LEU A 344 2.21 1.54 -39.71
C LEU A 344 1.10 2.50 -40.18
N GLY A 345 1.07 2.86 -41.47
CA GLY A 345 0.04 3.76 -42.02
C GLY A 345 0.09 5.19 -41.45
N VAL A 346 1.28 5.66 -41.04
CA VAL A 346 1.48 6.98 -40.43
C VAL A 346 2.46 7.82 -41.25
N SER A 347 2.41 9.15 -41.13
CA SER A 347 3.34 10.01 -41.85
C SER A 347 4.76 9.87 -41.32
N LYS A 348 5.76 10.14 -42.18
CA LYS A 348 7.18 10.13 -41.77
C LYS A 348 7.47 11.09 -40.62
N ASN A 349 6.72 12.19 -40.51
CA ASN A 349 6.84 13.15 -39.41
C ASN A 349 6.47 12.54 -38.05
N VAL A 350 5.47 11.65 -37.99
CA VAL A 350 5.12 10.94 -36.75
C VAL A 350 6.27 10.04 -36.29
N ILE A 351 6.93 9.33 -37.22
CA ILE A 351 8.09 8.49 -36.91
C ILE A 351 9.30 9.36 -36.52
N TYR A 352 9.47 10.52 -37.17
CA TYR A 352 10.51 11.49 -36.84
C TYR A 352 10.33 12.08 -35.44
N ASP A 353 9.10 12.43 -35.06
CA ASP A 353 8.79 12.96 -33.71
C ASP A 353 9.00 11.92 -32.61
N ILE A 354 8.78 10.64 -32.92
CA ILE A 354 9.12 9.51 -32.02
C ILE A 354 10.64 9.36 -31.88
N LYS A 355 11.39 9.51 -32.99
CA LYS A 355 12.86 9.45 -33.03
C LYS A 355 13.50 10.58 -32.22
N THR A 356 12.98 11.80 -32.34
CA THR A 356 13.53 13.00 -31.67
C THR A 356 13.01 13.19 -30.24
N ASN A 357 12.19 12.26 -29.75
CA ASN A 357 11.48 12.39 -28.48
C ASN A 357 10.63 13.68 -28.40
N ALA A 358 10.21 14.25 -29.53
CA ALA A 358 9.26 15.36 -29.53
C ALA A 358 7.88 14.87 -29.05
N THR A 359 7.51 13.64 -29.42
CA THR A 359 6.31 12.93 -28.96
C THR A 359 6.67 11.60 -28.28
N TYR A 360 5.70 10.98 -27.60
CA TYR A 360 5.91 9.75 -26.81
C TYR A 360 7.10 9.84 -25.84
N LYS A 361 7.30 11.02 -25.22
CA LYS A 361 8.41 11.30 -24.29
C LYS A 361 8.42 10.29 -23.14
N GLY A 362 9.60 9.70 -22.95
CA GLY A 362 9.86 8.56 -22.08
C GLY A 362 11.19 7.94 -22.49
N VAL A 363 12.26 8.68 -22.18
CA VAL A 363 13.61 8.21 -21.82
C VAL A 363 13.99 9.05 -20.61
#